data_AF-A0AAW2YVF2-F1
#
_entry.id   AF-A0AAW2YVF2-F1
#
_cell.length_a   1.000
_cell.length_b   1.000
_cell.length_c   1.000
_cell.angle_alpha   90.00
_cell.angle_beta   90.00
_cell.angle_gamma   90.00
#
_symmetry.space_group_name_H-M   'P 1'
#
loop_
_entity.id
_entity.type
_entity.pdbx_description
1 polymer ?
#
loop_
_entity_poly.entity_id
_entity_poly.type
_entity_poly.pdbx_seq_one_letter_code
_entity_poly.pdbx_strand_id
1 'polypeptide(L)'
;MEGPHDQAQILYNHHRQKIKGFTSTILQNLESQSSEHQFSIYNNLLEKFINGTELINNIFHYLNMNTETKNRSELHSIKITHWNIWNEVIYNPLKTRLLDCFWNMIEKDERNNTFTGEVKQFSDQMYLLSEDLYHSDLETKLISQASEFYKVIFIFVMIVQVLGIHYKSS
;
A
#
# COMPACT_ATOMS: atom_id res chain seq x y z
N MET A 1 20.08 -6.43 38.59
CA MET A 1 19.22 -5.34 38.08
C MET A 1 19.74 -5.02 36.69
N GLU A 2 18.94 -5.30 35.67
CA GLU A 2 19.26 -4.92 34.29
C GLU A 2 19.25 -3.39 34.16
N GLY A 3 20.17 -2.84 33.36
CA GLY A 3 20.33 -1.40 33.22
C GLY A 3 19.17 -0.78 32.41
N PRO A 4 19.00 0.55 32.43
CA PRO A 4 17.97 1.24 31.63
C PRO A 4 18.10 0.98 30.12
N HIS A 5 19.28 0.54 29.66
CA HIS A 5 19.53 0.13 28.28
C HIS A 5 18.91 -1.22 27.90
N ASP A 6 18.88 -2.16 28.84
CA ASP A 6 18.27 -3.48 28.67
C ASP A 6 16.74 -3.33 28.67
N GLN A 7 16.20 -2.44 29.51
CA GLN A 7 14.76 -2.18 29.58
C GLN A 7 14.19 -1.56 28.31
N ALA A 8 14.89 -0.61 27.67
CA ALA A 8 14.48 -0.06 26.37
C ALA A 8 14.48 -1.13 25.26
N GLN A 9 15.48 -2.01 25.25
CA GLN A 9 15.55 -3.12 24.31
C GLN A 9 14.41 -4.12 24.51
N ILE A 10 14.13 -4.48 25.77
CA ILE A 10 13.03 -5.37 26.14
C ILE A 10 11.69 -4.79 25.70
N LEU A 11 11.46 -3.50 25.98
CA LEU A 11 10.23 -2.81 25.58
C LEU A 11 10.06 -2.78 24.06
N TYR A 12 11.13 -2.46 23.32
CA TYR A 12 11.12 -2.48 21.86
C TYR A 12 10.79 -3.88 21.31
N ASN A 13 11.46 -4.92 21.80
CA ASN A 13 11.24 -6.29 21.37
C ASN A 13 9.82 -6.76 21.70
N HIS A 14 9.31 -6.41 22.88
CA HIS A 14 7.95 -6.73 23.30
C HIS A 14 6.92 -6.07 22.37
N HIS A 15 7.10 -4.78 22.08
CA HIS A 15 6.24 -4.04 21.16
C HIS A 15 6.26 -4.64 19.75
N ARG A 16 7.45 -4.96 19.23
CA ARG A 16 7.63 -5.63 17.94
C ARG A 16 6.88 -6.96 17.86
N GLN A 17 6.92 -7.77 18.92
CA GLN A 17 6.18 -9.03 18.97
C GLN A 17 4.66 -8.81 19.01
N LYS A 18 4.19 -7.81 19.78
CA LYS A 18 2.77 -7.48 19.88
C LYS A 18 2.20 -7.02 18.54
N ILE A 19 2.89 -6.11 17.85
CA ILE A 19 2.42 -5.62 16.55
C ILE A 19 2.46 -6.74 15.50
N LYS A 20 3.47 -7.60 15.51
CA LYS A 20 3.53 -8.78 14.61
C LYS A 20 2.35 -9.72 14.84
N GLY A 21 2.06 -10.06 16.09
CA GLY A 21 0.91 -10.89 16.45
C GLY A 21 -0.42 -10.27 16.01
N PHE A 22 -0.61 -8.97 16.24
CA PHE A 22 -1.79 -8.23 15.80
C PHE A 22 -1.95 -8.25 14.27
N THR A 23 -0.87 -8.00 13.50
CA THR A 23 -0.92 -8.06 12.03
C THR A 23 -1.21 -9.46 11.50
N SER A 24 -0.73 -10.51 12.18
CA SER A 24 -1.06 -11.89 11.81
C SER A 24 -2.54 -12.21 11.99
N THR A 25 -3.17 -11.72 13.07
CA THR A 25 -4.62 -11.84 13.25
C THR A 25 -5.39 -11.07 12.17
N ILE A 26 -4.91 -9.89 11.77
CA ILE A 26 -5.51 -9.15 10.64
C ILE A 26 -5.44 -9.97 9.35
N LEU A 27 -4.27 -10.53 9.02
CA LEU A 27 -4.12 -11.34 7.80
C LEU A 27 -5.12 -12.51 7.80
N GLN A 28 -5.21 -13.27 8.89
CA GLN A 28 -6.13 -14.40 9.00
C GLN A 28 -7.59 -13.98 8.76
N ASN A 29 -7.98 -12.81 9.29
CA ASN A 29 -9.32 -12.27 9.07
C ASN A 29 -9.51 -11.86 7.60
N LEU A 30 -8.53 -11.20 6.98
CA LEU A 30 -8.59 -10.82 5.56
C LEU A 30 -8.68 -12.03 4.64
N GLU A 31 -7.94 -13.10 4.91
CA GLU A 31 -7.93 -14.32 4.08
C GLU A 31 -9.25 -15.10 4.15
N SER A 32 -10.05 -14.88 5.20
CA SER A 32 -11.39 -15.46 5.30
C SER A 32 -12.46 -14.75 4.46
N GLN A 33 -12.14 -13.60 3.86
CA GLN A 33 -13.08 -12.79 3.06
C GLN A 33 -13.00 -13.10 1.55
N SER A 34 -14.05 -12.74 0.81
CA SER A 34 -14.01 -12.76 -0.67
C SER A 34 -13.02 -11.72 -1.20
N SER A 35 -12.47 -11.91 -2.40
CA SER A 35 -11.43 -11.04 -2.97
C SER A 35 -11.85 -9.57 -3.10
N GLU A 36 -13.06 -9.28 -3.57
CA GLU A 36 -13.56 -7.90 -3.68
C GLU A 36 -13.73 -7.24 -2.30
N HIS A 37 -14.25 -7.97 -1.32
CA HIS A 37 -14.41 -7.44 0.04
C HIS A 37 -13.05 -7.27 0.74
N GLN A 38 -12.10 -8.17 0.45
CA GLN A 38 -10.74 -8.12 0.97
C GLN A 38 -10.02 -6.82 0.57
N PHE A 39 -10.20 -6.32 -0.66
CA PHE A 39 -9.57 -5.07 -1.10
C PHE A 39 -10.09 -3.84 -0.34
N SER A 40 -11.41 -3.68 -0.23
CA SER A 40 -12.00 -2.54 0.51
C SER A 40 -11.67 -2.61 2.01
N ILE A 41 -11.70 -3.81 2.60
CA ILE A 41 -11.29 -4.01 4.00
C ILE A 41 -9.81 -3.70 4.18
N TYR A 42 -8.95 -4.11 3.24
CA TYR A 42 -7.51 -3.80 3.25
C TYR A 42 -7.27 -2.28 3.28
N ASN A 43 -7.89 -1.52 2.36
CA ASN A 43 -7.75 -0.05 2.32
C ASN A 43 -8.13 0.61 3.65
N ASN A 44 -9.26 0.19 4.23
CA ASN A 44 -9.72 0.70 5.51
C ASN A 44 -8.78 0.34 6.67
N LEU A 45 -8.18 -0.84 6.65
CA LEU A 45 -7.24 -1.29 7.68
C LEU A 45 -5.88 -0.62 7.54
N LEU A 46 -5.40 -0.43 6.31
CA LEU A 46 -4.15 0.27 6.03
C LEU A 46 -4.21 1.72 6.51
N GLU A 47 -5.30 2.43 6.26
CA GLU A 47 -5.50 3.79 6.79
C GLU A 47 -5.39 3.83 8.32
N LYS A 48 -6.12 2.95 9.00
CA LYS A 48 -6.10 2.84 10.46
C LYS A 48 -4.72 2.46 10.98
N PHE A 49 -4.00 1.63 10.25
CA PHE A 49 -2.64 1.23 10.59
C PHE A 49 -1.65 2.39 10.46
N ILE A 50 -1.73 3.18 9.40
CA ILE A 50 -0.91 4.39 9.21
C ILE A 50 -1.18 5.38 10.36
N ASN A 51 -2.45 5.70 10.62
CA ASN A 51 -2.84 6.62 11.68
C ASN A 51 -2.42 6.13 13.07
N GLY A 52 -2.63 4.84 13.36
CA GLY A 52 -2.21 4.22 14.62
C GLY A 52 -0.68 4.19 14.78
N THR A 53 0.05 3.99 13.69
CA THR A 53 1.52 4.01 13.69
C THR A 53 2.04 5.40 14.01
N GLU A 54 1.47 6.47 13.47
CA GLU A 54 1.85 7.84 13.81
C GLU A 54 1.64 8.15 15.30
N LEU A 55 0.48 7.75 15.85
CA LEU A 55 0.19 7.93 17.29
C LEU A 55 1.18 7.17 18.16
N ILE A 56 1.45 5.90 17.84
CA ILE A 56 2.39 5.06 18.58
C ILE A 56 3.81 5.62 18.46
N ASN A 57 4.22 6.07 17.27
CA ASN A 57 5.53 6.67 17.04
C ASN A 57 5.75 7.91 17.93
N ASN A 58 4.71 8.70 18.15
CA ASN A 58 4.75 9.86 19.06
C ASN A 58 4.82 9.43 20.53
N ILE A 59 4.08 8.40 20.94
CA ILE A 59 4.15 7.85 22.31
C ILE A 59 5.55 7.31 22.61
N PHE A 60 6.16 6.63 21.65
CA PHE A 60 7.49 6.05 21.75
C PHE A 60 8.62 7.01 21.33
N HIS A 61 8.35 8.32 21.27
CA HIS A 61 9.35 9.32 20.85
C HIS A 61 10.68 9.19 21.60
N TYR A 62 10.64 9.01 22.92
CA TYR A 62 11.85 8.85 23.73
C TYR A 62 12.62 7.56 23.41
N LEU A 63 11.92 6.48 23.04
CA LEU A 63 12.54 5.23 22.62
C LEU A 63 13.21 5.41 21.25
N ASN A 64 12.51 6.05 20.30
CA ASN A 64 13.03 6.39 18.97
C ASN A 64 14.29 7.27 19.06
N MET A 65 14.27 8.32 19.89
CA MET A 65 15.44 9.19 20.09
C MET A 65 16.64 8.41 20.62
N ASN A 66 16.44 7.46 21.53
CA ASN A 66 17.52 6.64 22.09
C ASN A 66 18.06 5.60 21.11
N THR A 67 17.24 5.08 20.19
CA THR A 67 17.69 4.15 19.15
C THR A 67 18.46 4.86 18.04
N GLU A 68 18.01 6.04 17.63
CA GLU A 68 18.61 6.83 16.54
C GLU A 68 19.92 7.52 16.94
N THR A 69 20.02 8.04 18.17
CA THR A 69 21.22 8.79 18.62
C THR A 69 22.38 7.93 19.09
N LYS A 70 22.16 6.65 19.42
CA LYS A 70 23.20 5.79 20.03
C LYS A 70 23.84 4.77 19.09
N ASN A 71 23.72 4.94 17.77
CA ASN A 71 24.28 3.99 16.78
C ASN A 71 23.88 2.53 17.08
N ARG A 72 22.64 2.32 17.55
CA ARG A 72 22.09 0.98 17.72
C ARG A 72 21.62 0.49 16.35
N SER A 73 22.56 0.15 15.48
CA SER A 73 22.37 -0.14 14.05
C SER A 73 21.35 -1.25 13.75
N GLU A 74 20.94 -2.03 14.75
CA GLU A 74 19.98 -3.12 14.61
C GLU A 74 18.52 -2.72 14.91
N LEU A 75 18.28 -1.53 15.49
CA LEU A 75 16.95 -1.08 15.89
C LEU A 75 16.49 0.05 14.99
N HIS A 76 15.50 -0.27 14.15
CA HIS A 76 14.80 0.73 13.37
C HIS A 76 13.88 1.56 14.27
N SER A 77 13.47 2.75 13.79
CA SER A 77 12.39 3.50 14.45
C SER A 77 11.11 2.66 14.52
N ILE A 78 10.24 2.98 15.47
CA ILE A 78 8.96 2.27 15.65
C ILE A 78 8.11 2.34 14.37
N LYS A 79 8.10 3.49 13.70
CA LYS A 79 7.46 3.68 12.40
C LYS A 79 7.98 2.71 11.33
N ILE A 80 9.30 2.63 11.14
CA ILE A 80 9.91 1.71 10.18
C ILE A 80 9.62 0.25 10.57
N THR A 81 9.64 -0.07 11.86
CA THR A 81 9.35 -1.42 12.36
C THR A 81 7.93 -1.86 12.04
N HIS A 82 6.95 -0.97 12.26
CA HIS A 82 5.56 -1.21 11.90
C HIS A 82 5.40 -1.45 10.41
N TRP A 83 6.02 -0.61 9.58
CA TRP A 83 5.97 -0.74 8.13
C TRP A 83 6.56 -2.04 7.62
N ASN A 84 7.74 -2.41 8.12
CA ASN A 84 8.37 -3.68 7.76
C ASN A 84 7.48 -4.87 8.13
N ILE A 85 6.81 -4.81 9.28
CA ILE A 85 5.89 -5.88 9.73
C ILE A 85 4.62 -5.92 8.87
N TRP A 86 4.03 -4.77 8.55
CA TRP A 86 2.87 -4.71 7.64
C TRP A 86 3.23 -5.27 6.26
N ASN A 87 4.40 -4.90 5.74
CA ASN A 87 4.87 -5.36 4.45
C ASN A 87 5.11 -6.88 4.44
N GLU A 88 5.83 -7.40 5.44
CA GLU A 88 6.14 -8.82 5.60
C GLU A 88 4.87 -9.67 5.80
N VAL A 89 3.98 -9.24 6.69
CA VAL A 89 2.86 -10.06 7.18
C VAL A 89 1.59 -9.87 6.38
N ILE A 90 1.32 -8.70 5.80
CA ILE A 90 0.04 -8.41 5.16
C ILE A 90 0.22 -8.10 3.67
N TYR A 91 1.05 -7.11 3.32
CA TYR A 91 1.15 -6.69 1.92
C TYR A 91 1.71 -7.81 1.04
N ASN A 92 2.89 -8.36 1.33
CA ASN A 92 3.51 -9.38 0.48
C ASN A 92 2.62 -10.63 0.27
N PRO A 93 1.96 -11.18 1.30
CA PRO A 93 1.03 -12.32 1.12
C PRO A 93 -0.24 -12.00 0.31
N LEU A 94 -0.68 -10.73 0.30
CA LEU A 94 -1.86 -10.29 -0.42
C LEU A 94 -1.55 -9.58 -1.75
N LYS A 95 -0.28 -9.26 -2.01
CA LYS A 95 0.18 -8.34 -3.06
C LYS A 95 -0.45 -8.62 -4.41
N THR A 96 -0.31 -9.84 -4.92
CA THR A 96 -0.86 -10.23 -6.22
C THR A 96 -2.38 -10.00 -6.28
N ARG A 97 -3.11 -10.44 -5.26
CA ARG A 97 -4.58 -10.29 -5.19
C ARG A 97 -5.01 -8.82 -5.12
N LEU A 98 -4.33 -8.02 -4.29
CA LEU A 98 -4.62 -6.60 -4.14
C LEU A 98 -4.36 -5.85 -5.45
N LEU A 99 -3.24 -6.14 -6.10
CA LEU A 99 -2.91 -5.56 -7.41
C LEU A 99 -3.92 -5.98 -8.47
N ASP A 100 -4.30 -7.26 -8.54
CA ASP A 100 -5.30 -7.72 -9.51
C ASP A 100 -6.66 -7.04 -9.30
N CYS A 101 -7.11 -6.89 -8.06
CA CYS A 101 -8.31 -6.11 -7.73
C CYS A 101 -8.17 -4.65 -8.17
N PHE A 102 -7.06 -4.00 -7.84
CA PHE A 102 -6.76 -2.62 -8.21
C PHE A 102 -6.82 -2.41 -9.74
N TRP A 103 -6.17 -3.28 -10.53
CA TRP A 103 -6.18 -3.18 -11.99
C TRP A 103 -7.56 -3.43 -12.59
N ASN A 104 -8.30 -4.40 -12.06
CA ASN A 104 -9.67 -4.66 -12.49
C ASN A 104 -10.60 -3.46 -12.22
N MET A 105 -10.35 -2.72 -11.13
CA MET A 105 -11.12 -1.51 -10.82
C MET A 105 -10.77 -0.38 -11.78
N ILE A 106 -9.48 -0.14 -12.06
CA ILE A 106 -9.05 0.85 -13.06
C ILE A 106 -9.67 0.54 -14.42
N GLU A 107 -9.61 -0.71 -14.88
CA GLU A 107 -10.15 -1.06 -16.19
C GLU A 107 -11.67 -0.86 -16.27
N LYS A 108 -12.41 -1.19 -15.19
CA LYS A 108 -13.85 -0.90 -15.10
C LYS A 108 -14.12 0.60 -15.09
N ASP A 109 -13.32 1.37 -14.37
CA ASP A 109 -13.43 2.82 -14.25
C ASP A 109 -13.19 3.52 -15.58
N GLU A 110 -12.12 3.17 -16.28
CA GLU A 110 -11.80 3.69 -17.61
C GLU A 110 -12.89 3.36 -18.64
N ARG A 111 -13.44 2.15 -18.62
CA ARG A 111 -14.54 1.74 -19.53
C ARG A 111 -15.84 2.51 -19.26
N ASN A 112 -16.07 2.92 -18.03
CA ASN A 112 -17.31 3.61 -17.61
C ASN A 112 -17.17 5.13 -17.51
N ASN A 113 -15.99 5.70 -17.79
CA ASN A 113 -15.65 7.11 -17.50
C ASN A 113 -15.91 7.50 -16.04
N THR A 114 -15.69 6.58 -15.10
CA THR A 114 -15.77 6.82 -13.65
C THR A 114 -14.38 6.74 -13.03
N PHE A 115 -14.22 7.30 -11.84
CA PHE A 115 -13.01 7.09 -11.04
C PHE A 115 -13.42 6.83 -9.60
N THR A 116 -13.19 5.61 -9.12
CA THR A 116 -13.54 5.21 -7.76
C THR A 116 -12.57 5.82 -6.76
N GLY A 117 -13.12 6.30 -5.63
CA GLY A 117 -12.29 6.80 -4.53
C GLY A 117 -11.34 5.75 -3.96
N GLU A 118 -11.67 4.46 -4.10
CA GLU A 118 -10.87 3.34 -3.57
C GLU A 118 -9.54 3.15 -4.32
N VAL A 119 -9.51 3.36 -5.65
CA VAL A 119 -8.26 3.32 -6.45
C VAL A 119 -7.32 4.45 -6.03
N LYS A 120 -7.86 5.66 -5.85
CA LYS A 120 -7.09 6.80 -5.36
C LYS A 120 -6.54 6.55 -3.96
N GLN A 121 -7.41 6.10 -3.06
CA GLN A 121 -7.07 5.84 -1.66
C GLN A 121 -5.96 4.78 -1.56
N PHE A 122 -6.05 3.67 -2.30
CA PHE A 122 -5.00 2.65 -2.32
C PHE A 122 -3.66 3.22 -2.82
N SER A 123 -3.70 4.03 -3.89
CA SER A 123 -2.49 4.65 -4.46
C SER A 123 -1.81 5.61 -3.47
N ASP A 124 -2.60 6.50 -2.83
CA ASP A 124 -2.11 7.45 -1.84
C ASP A 124 -1.53 6.72 -0.61
N GLN A 125 -2.22 5.68 -0.14
CA GLN A 125 -1.77 4.89 1.01
C GLN A 125 -0.50 4.08 0.70
N MET A 126 -0.38 3.54 -0.51
CA MET A 126 0.84 2.86 -0.95
C MET A 126 2.03 3.82 -0.98
N TYR A 127 1.84 5.04 -1.50
CA TYR A 127 2.88 6.08 -1.49
C TYR A 127 3.29 6.45 -0.05
N LEU A 128 2.31 6.63 0.85
CA LEU A 128 2.57 6.91 2.27
C LEU A 128 3.25 5.75 3.00
N LEU A 129 2.97 4.50 2.60
CA LEU A 129 3.53 3.31 3.20
C LEU A 129 4.98 3.08 2.74
N SER A 130 5.23 3.20 1.43
CA SER A 130 6.57 3.10 0.85
C SER A 130 6.56 3.64 -0.58
N GLU A 131 7.31 4.72 -0.80
CA GLU A 131 7.55 5.29 -2.11
C GLU A 131 8.16 4.25 -3.07
N ASP A 132 9.10 3.43 -2.59
CA ASP A 132 9.69 2.34 -3.39
C ASP A 132 8.65 1.29 -3.83
N LEU A 133 7.74 0.88 -2.94
CA LEU A 133 6.66 -0.05 -3.30
C LEU A 133 5.68 0.60 -4.28
N TYR A 134 5.35 1.88 -4.09
CA TYR A 134 4.51 2.61 -5.03
C TYR A 134 5.13 2.64 -6.44
N HIS A 135 6.41 3.00 -6.56
CA HIS A 135 7.07 3.08 -7.86
C HIS A 135 7.22 1.71 -8.54
N SER A 136 7.64 0.70 -7.78
CA SER A 136 7.89 -0.63 -8.30
C SER A 136 6.61 -1.40 -8.65
N ASP A 137 5.57 -1.32 -7.81
CA ASP A 137 4.38 -2.16 -7.94
C ASP A 137 3.19 -1.47 -8.63
N LEU A 138 3.12 -0.13 -8.55
CA LEU A 138 2.02 0.66 -9.11
C LEU A 138 2.46 1.53 -10.29
N GLU A 139 3.36 2.49 -10.06
CA GLU A 139 3.65 3.54 -11.05
C GLU A 139 4.17 2.98 -12.37
N THR A 140 5.15 2.06 -12.31
CA THR A 140 5.73 1.45 -13.51
C THR A 140 4.67 0.74 -14.36
N LYS A 141 3.74 0.05 -13.69
CA LYS A 141 2.67 -0.71 -14.36
C LYS A 141 1.54 0.21 -14.84
N LEU A 142 1.22 1.27 -14.10
CA LEU A 142 0.27 2.33 -14.49
C LEU A 142 0.74 2.99 -15.79
N ILE A 143 2.00 3.43 -15.82
CA ILE A 143 2.61 4.06 -17.01
C ILE A 143 2.58 3.10 -18.20
N SER A 144 2.91 1.82 -17.99
CA SER A 144 2.89 0.82 -19.05
C SER A 144 1.48 0.58 -19.60
N GLN A 145 0.47 0.42 -18.74
CA GLN A 145 -0.91 0.15 -19.18
C GLN A 145 -1.55 1.37 -19.84
N ALA A 146 -1.35 2.56 -19.27
CA ALA A 146 -1.81 3.80 -19.88
C ALA A 146 -1.18 3.99 -21.27
N SER A 147 0.13 3.74 -21.41
CA SER A 147 0.82 3.81 -22.69
C SER A 147 0.20 2.88 -23.74
N GLU A 148 -0.09 1.62 -23.39
CA GLU A 148 -0.74 0.68 -24.32
C GLU A 148 -2.17 1.12 -24.68
N PHE A 149 -2.96 1.58 -23.71
CA PHE A 149 -4.31 2.07 -23.96
C PHE A 149 -4.33 3.26 -24.94
N TYR A 150 -3.48 4.26 -24.70
CA TYR A 150 -3.39 5.42 -25.58
C TYR A 150 -2.80 5.11 -26.95
N LYS A 151 -1.91 4.11 -27.07
CA LYS A 151 -1.47 3.61 -28.39
C LYS A 151 -2.63 3.04 -29.20
N VAL A 152 -3.50 2.24 -28.58
CA VAL A 152 -4.68 1.67 -29.26
C VAL A 152 -5.64 2.77 -29.71
N ILE A 153 -5.92 3.75 -28.84
CA ILE A 153 -6.76 4.91 -29.19
C ILE A 153 -6.13 5.68 -30.35
N PHE A 154 -4.82 5.95 -30.29
CA PHE A 154 -4.11 6.67 -31.33
C PHE A 154 -4.21 5.96 -32.69
N ILE A 155 -4.00 4.64 -32.73
CA ILE A 155 -4.18 3.82 -33.95
C ILE A 155 -5.62 3.91 -34.45
N PHE A 156 -6.61 3.82 -33.57
CA PHE A 156 -8.02 3.93 -33.95
C PHE A 156 -8.35 5.31 -34.55
N VAL A 157 -7.91 6.40 -33.92
CA VAL A 157 -8.08 7.77 -34.43
C VAL A 157 -7.41 7.93 -35.79
N MET A 158 -6.20 7.40 -35.96
CA MET A 158 -5.48 7.40 -37.23
C MET A 158 -6.26 6.64 -38.32
N ILE A 159 -6.82 5.47 -37.99
CA ILE A 159 -7.65 4.70 -38.92
C ILE A 159 -8.91 5.50 -39.31
N VAL A 160 -9.61 6.11 -38.36
CA VAL A 160 -10.81 6.92 -38.64
C VAL A 160 -10.48 8.12 -39.53
N GLN A 161 -9.36 8.79 -39.26
CA GLN A 161 -8.89 9.93 -40.06
C GLN A 161 -8.45 9.53 -41.47
N VAL A 162 -7.70 8.42 -41.60
CA VAL A 162 -7.20 7.93 -42.90
C VAL A 162 -8.32 7.33 -43.76
N LEU A 163 -9.27 6.62 -43.14
CA LEU A 163 -10.41 6.02 -43.85
C LEU A 163 -11.53 7.03 -44.14
N GLY A 164 -11.41 8.29 -43.70
CA GLY A 164 -12.40 9.33 -43.96
C GLY A 164 -13.79 8.98 -43.44
N ILE A 165 -13.88 8.15 -42.38
CA ILE A 165 -15.17 7.75 -41.80
C ILE A 165 -15.68 8.94 -40.99
N HIS A 166 -16.39 9.84 -41.67
CA HIS A 166 -17.18 10.87 -41.01
C HIS A 166 -18.33 10.19 -40.27
N TYR A 167 -18.19 10.07 -38.94
CA TYR A 167 -19.31 9.73 -38.07
C TYR A 167 -20.36 10.84 -38.23
N LYS A 168 -21.38 10.61 -39.05
CA LYS A 168 -22.58 11.45 -39.05
C LYS A 168 -23.30 11.17 -37.74
N SER A 169 -23.20 12.09 -36.79
CA SER A 169 -24.08 12.13 -35.63
C SER A 169 -25.50 12.40 -36.13
N SER A 170 -26.40 11.45 -35.86
CA SER A 170 -27.85 11.58 -36.07
C SER A 170 -28.44 12.73 -35.26
#